data_AF-A0A534UG73-F1
#
_entry.id   AF-A0A534UG73-F1
#
_cell.length_a   1.000
_cell.length_b   1.000
_cell.length_c   1.000
_cell.angle_alpha   90.00
_cell.angle_beta   90.00
_cell.angle_gamma   90.00
#
_symmetry.space_group_name_H-M   'P 1'
#
loop_
_entity.id
_entity.type
_entity.pdbx_description
1 polymer ?
#
loop_
_entity_poly.entity_id
_entity_poly.type
_entity_poly.pdbx_seq_one_letter_code
_entity_poly.pdbx_strand_id
1 'polypeptide(L)'
;MKDAHDSLEVQVKSRRGRMTDRTLTVADVMTRRVITLSPHHSFSDSVSLMAKHSFRHFLVVDAAGRLVGVVSDRDILRVLARTAHWNTTSVSQFMTRDVITVKPNTELSFAVERCCRSELTVFPWLMKPIISAVS
;
A
#
# COMPACT_ATOMS: atom_id res chain seq x y z
N MET A 1 33.10 -8.81 29.15
CA MET A 1 32.55 -8.64 27.79
C MET A 1 31.06 -8.50 27.96
N LYS A 2 30.44 -7.34 28.23
CA LYS A 2 30.60 -5.97 27.72
C LYS A 2 30.57 -5.95 26.19
N ASP A 3 29.36 -5.80 25.66
CA ASP A 3 28.98 -5.16 24.39
C ASP A 3 27.47 -4.83 24.56
N ALA A 4 27.08 -3.65 25.07
CA ALA A 4 27.01 -2.37 24.35
C ALA A 4 26.03 -2.37 23.17
N HIS A 5 24.73 -2.57 23.45
CA HIS A 5 23.68 -1.86 22.72
C HIS A 5 23.13 -0.76 23.61
N ASP A 6 24.03 0.17 23.90
CA ASP A 6 23.75 1.51 24.35
C ASP A 6 23.08 2.28 23.21
N SER A 7 22.07 3.07 23.58
CA SER A 7 21.55 4.21 22.86
C SER A 7 20.93 3.99 21.47
N LEU A 8 19.60 4.12 21.43
CA LEU A 8 18.95 5.32 20.87
C LEU A 8 17.45 5.26 21.23
N GLU A 9 17.11 5.68 22.45
CA GLU A 9 15.74 6.06 22.77
C GLU A 9 15.40 7.29 21.93
N VAL A 10 14.67 7.08 20.84
CA VAL A 10 14.14 8.17 20.02
C VAL A 10 13.02 8.85 20.81
N GLN A 11 13.37 9.86 21.61
CA GLN A 11 12.39 10.74 22.25
C GLN A 11 11.73 11.65 21.22
N VAL A 12 10.63 11.18 20.62
CA VAL A 12 9.73 12.03 19.84
C VAL A 12 8.94 12.92 20.81
N LYS A 13 9.43 14.14 21.06
CA LYS A 13 8.72 15.16 21.86
C LYS A 13 7.52 15.69 21.08
N SER A 14 6.34 15.08 21.27
CA SER A 14 5.06 15.67 20.84
C SER A 14 4.59 16.71 21.86
N ARG A 15 4.38 17.95 21.40
CA ARG A 15 3.78 19.03 22.21
C ARG A 15 2.27 18.77 22.36
N ARG A 16 1.86 18.48 23.60
CA ARG A 16 0.47 18.39 24.12
C ARG A 16 -0.37 17.20 23.65
N GLY A 17 -0.50 16.22 24.54
CA GLY A 17 -1.50 15.15 24.53
C GLY A 17 -0.92 13.91 25.19
N ARG A 18 -1.51 13.43 26.30
CA ARG A 18 -1.09 12.19 27.00
C ARG A 18 -0.87 11.06 25.99
N MET A 19 0.37 10.62 25.80
CA MET A 19 0.67 9.34 25.16
C MET A 19 0.21 8.23 26.10
N THR A 20 -0.82 7.49 25.71
CA THR A 20 -1.17 6.23 26.36
C THR A 20 -0.04 5.23 26.10
N ASP A 21 0.43 4.57 27.15
CA ASP A 21 1.33 3.42 27.15
C ASP A 21 0.63 2.21 26.48
N ARG A 22 0.39 2.30 25.18
CA ARG A 22 -0.19 1.23 24.38
C ARG A 22 0.52 1.19 23.05
N THR A 23 1.13 0.06 22.75
CA THR A 23 1.66 -0.26 21.43
C THR A 23 0.55 -0.11 20.38
N LEU A 24 0.73 0.85 19.45
CA LEU A 24 -0.16 1.00 18.30
C LEU A 24 0.10 -0.11 17.29
N THR A 25 -0.97 -0.68 16.77
CA THR A 25 -0.92 -1.70 15.72
C THR A 25 -1.36 -1.10 14.39
N VAL A 26 -1.05 -1.83 13.31
CA VAL A 26 -1.56 -1.55 11.97
C VAL A 26 -3.08 -1.41 11.95
N ALA A 27 -3.78 -2.28 12.67
CA ALA A 27 -5.24 -2.32 12.70
C ALA A 27 -5.86 -1.02 13.20
N ASP A 28 -5.12 -0.26 14.02
CA ASP A 28 -5.56 0.99 14.63
C ASP A 28 -5.55 2.15 13.62
N VAL A 29 -4.77 2.05 12.53
CA VAL A 29 -4.59 3.13 11.53
C VAL A 29 -4.95 2.73 10.10
N MET A 30 -5.23 1.45 9.82
CA MET A 30 -5.52 0.97 8.47
C MET A 30 -6.91 1.37 7.95
N THR A 31 -6.99 1.65 6.64
CA THR A 31 -8.27 1.83 5.92
C THR A 31 -8.89 0.47 5.60
N ARG A 32 -10.12 0.23 6.08
CA ARG A 32 -10.80 -1.09 5.95
C ARG A 32 -11.54 -1.30 4.63
N ARG A 33 -12.03 -0.21 4.02
CA ARG A 33 -12.74 -0.25 2.73
C ARG A 33 -11.84 0.37 1.69
N VAL A 34 -11.19 -0.49 0.92
CA VAL A 34 -10.30 -0.10 -0.18
C VAL A 34 -10.96 -0.43 -1.49
N ILE A 35 -10.87 0.49 -2.43
CA ILE A 35 -11.25 0.23 -3.82
C ILE A 35 -10.08 -0.51 -4.46
N THR A 36 -10.41 -1.53 -5.25
CA THR A 36 -9.43 -2.42 -5.86
C THR A 36 -9.61 -2.44 -7.38
N LEU A 37 -8.54 -2.76 -8.09
CA LEU A 37 -8.56 -3.01 -9.52
C LEU A 37 -8.54 -4.51 -9.80
N SER A 38 -9.18 -4.92 -10.89
CA SER A 38 -8.93 -6.23 -11.51
C SER A 38 -7.63 -6.18 -12.32
N PRO A 39 -6.87 -7.29 -12.42
CA PRO A 39 -5.74 -7.38 -13.35
C PRO A 39 -6.14 -7.18 -14.82
N HIS A 40 -7.43 -7.36 -15.14
CA HIS A 40 -7.99 -7.21 -16.47
C HIS A 40 -8.53 -5.81 -16.78
N HIS A 41 -8.59 -4.91 -15.79
CA HIS A 41 -8.94 -3.51 -16.06
C HIS A 41 -7.96 -2.90 -17.06
N SER A 42 -8.45 -1.99 -17.88
CA SER A 42 -7.61 -1.23 -18.79
C SER A 42 -6.80 -0.18 -18.03
N PHE A 43 -5.74 0.30 -18.68
CA PHE A 43 -4.99 1.46 -18.22
C PHE A 43 -5.91 2.66 -17.98
N SER A 44 -6.86 2.91 -18.89
CA SER A 44 -7.84 4.00 -18.77
C SER A 44 -8.69 3.87 -17.52
N ASP A 45 -9.19 2.67 -17.20
CA ASP A 45 -9.97 2.42 -15.98
C ASP A 45 -9.17 2.78 -14.72
N SER A 46 -7.88 2.41 -14.70
CA SER A 46 -7.00 2.71 -13.59
C SER A 46 -6.80 4.22 -13.39
N VAL A 47 -6.62 4.97 -14.48
CA VAL A 47 -6.50 6.44 -14.44
C VAL A 47 -7.81 7.09 -14.00
N SER A 48 -8.95 6.65 -14.54
CA SER A 48 -10.26 7.17 -14.16
C SER A 48 -10.56 6.93 -12.68
N LEU A 49 -10.21 5.76 -12.14
CA LEU A 49 -10.39 5.46 -10.72
C LEU A 49 -9.46 6.29 -9.83
N MET A 50 -8.20 6.51 -10.24
CA MET A 50 -7.29 7.42 -9.54
C MET A 50 -7.83 8.85 -9.49
N ALA A 51 -8.32 9.36 -10.63
CA ALA A 51 -8.89 10.70 -10.71
C ALA A 51 -10.18 10.84 -9.87
N LYS A 52 -11.03 9.81 -9.86
CA LYS A 52 -12.30 9.81 -9.14
C LYS A 52 -12.14 9.73 -7.62
N HIS A 53 -11.16 8.97 -7.15
CA HIS A 53 -11.03 8.64 -5.72
C HIS A 53 -9.85 9.32 -5.02
N SER A 54 -9.06 10.14 -5.74
CA SER A 54 -7.88 10.84 -5.21
C SER A 54 -6.86 9.91 -4.53
N PHE A 55 -6.89 8.62 -4.86
CA PHE A 55 -5.95 7.63 -4.35
C PHE A 55 -4.78 7.50 -5.31
N ARG A 56 -3.57 7.64 -4.76
CA ARG A 56 -2.32 7.47 -5.53
C ARG A 56 -1.93 6.02 -5.76
N HIS A 57 -2.57 5.08 -5.07
CA HIS A 57 -2.26 3.66 -5.12
C HIS A 57 -3.54 2.82 -5.06
N PHE A 58 -3.58 1.76 -5.86
CA PHE A 58 -4.65 0.77 -5.88
C PHE A 58 -4.10 -0.63 -5.68
N LEU A 59 -4.84 -1.44 -4.94
CA LEU A 59 -4.59 -2.87 -4.84
C LEU A 59 -5.18 -3.56 -6.06
N VAL A 60 -4.45 -4.48 -6.66
CA VAL A 60 -4.94 -5.31 -7.75
C VAL A 60 -5.32 -6.68 -7.19
N VAL A 61 -6.59 -7.05 -7.31
CA VAL A 61 -7.13 -8.32 -6.82
C VAL A 61 -7.68 -9.15 -7.98
N ASP A 62 -7.45 -10.46 -7.94
CA ASP A 62 -8.03 -11.38 -8.92
C ASP A 62 -9.52 -11.69 -8.63
N ALA A 63 -10.15 -12.46 -9.51
CA ALA A 63 -11.55 -12.87 -9.37
C ALA A 63 -11.83 -13.72 -8.10
N ALA A 64 -10.80 -14.36 -7.53
CA ALA A 64 -10.90 -15.10 -6.27
C ALA A 64 -10.68 -14.20 -5.04
N GLY A 65 -10.50 -12.88 -5.24
CA GLY A 65 -10.26 -11.90 -4.18
C GLY A 65 -8.84 -11.92 -3.62
N ARG A 66 -7.88 -12.54 -4.32
CA ARG A 66 -6.47 -12.59 -3.90
C ARG A 66 -5.74 -11.34 -4.37
N LEU A 67 -4.93 -10.74 -3.51
CA LEU A 67 -4.05 -9.65 -3.91
C LEU A 67 -2.97 -10.19 -4.85
N VAL A 68 -2.90 -9.65 -6.06
CA VAL A 68 -1.96 -10.06 -7.12
C VAL A 68 -0.99 -8.96 -7.53
N GLY A 69 -1.20 -7.72 -7.08
CA GLY A 69 -0.30 -6.61 -7.36
C GLY A 69 -0.74 -5.28 -6.76
N VAL A 70 0.05 -4.24 -7.03
CA VAL A 70 -0.27 -2.85 -6.72
C VAL A 70 -0.03 -2.00 -7.97
N VAL A 71 -0.86 -0.98 -8.16
CA VAL A 71 -0.65 0.08 -9.14
C VAL A 71 -0.52 1.41 -8.42
N SER A 72 0.51 2.19 -8.78
CA SER A 72 0.73 3.55 -8.30
C SER A 72 0.67 4.58 -9.44
N ASP A 73 0.54 5.85 -9.11
CA ASP A 73 0.73 6.97 -10.04
C ASP A 73 2.09 6.91 -10.78
N ARG A 74 3.15 6.43 -10.12
CA ARG A 74 4.47 6.19 -10.73
C ARG A 74 4.43 5.13 -11.81
N ASP A 75 3.64 4.07 -11.63
CA ASP A 75 3.48 3.03 -12.65
C ASP A 75 2.73 3.58 -13.87
N ILE A 76 1.73 4.43 -13.65
CA ILE A 76 1.03 5.16 -14.72
C ILE A 76 2.02 6.02 -15.53
N LEU A 77 2.81 6.85 -14.84
CA LEU A 77 3.82 7.69 -15.49
C LEU A 77 4.85 6.85 -16.26
N ARG A 78 5.27 5.70 -15.72
CA ARG A 78 6.19 4.77 -16.39
C ARG A 78 5.60 4.22 -17.68
N VAL A 79 4.33 3.84 -17.71
CA VAL A 79 3.66 3.34 -18.92
C VAL A 79 3.58 4.42 -19.97
N LEU A 80 3.13 5.63 -19.60
CA LEU A 80 3.02 6.77 -20.51
C LEU A 80 4.37 7.15 -21.14
N ALA A 81 5.45 7.08 -20.35
CA ALA A 81 6.78 7.43 -20.83
C ALA A 81 7.41 6.37 -21.74
N ARG A 82 6.99 5.10 -21.67
CA ARG A 82 7.68 3.96 -22.32
C ARG A 82 6.86 3.24 -23.39
N THR A 83 5.55 3.50 -23.49
CA THR A 83 4.64 2.69 -24.32
C THR A 83 3.86 3.57 -25.29
N ALA A 84 3.98 3.31 -26.59
CA ALA A 84 3.21 4.02 -27.63
C ALA A 84 1.71 3.67 -27.64
N HIS A 85 1.34 2.47 -27.14
CA HIS A 85 -0.03 1.93 -27.18
C HIS A 85 -0.62 1.69 -25.78
N TRP A 86 -0.41 2.63 -24.87
CA TRP A 86 -0.91 2.56 -23.48
C TRP A 86 -2.44 2.36 -23.41
N ASN A 87 -3.18 2.79 -24.43
CA ASN A 87 -4.63 2.67 -24.53
C ASN A 87 -5.14 1.21 -24.65
N THR A 88 -4.25 0.26 -24.95
CA THR A 88 -4.57 -1.17 -25.02
C THR A 88 -3.97 -1.98 -23.87
N THR A 89 -3.21 -1.32 -23.00
CA THR A 89 -2.51 -1.98 -21.89
C THR A 89 -3.47 -2.30 -20.76
N SER A 90 -3.43 -3.54 -20.28
CA SER A 90 -4.14 -3.96 -19.07
C SER A 90 -3.31 -3.71 -17.80
N VAL A 91 -3.98 -3.56 -16.66
CA VAL A 91 -3.35 -3.39 -15.35
C VAL A 91 -2.29 -4.46 -15.06
N SER A 92 -2.56 -5.71 -15.41
CA SER A 92 -1.62 -6.81 -15.17
C SER A 92 -0.25 -6.62 -15.86
N GLN A 93 -0.18 -5.86 -16.95
CA GLN A 93 1.06 -5.67 -17.70
C GLN A 93 2.02 -4.66 -17.07
N PHE A 94 1.53 -3.79 -16.19
CA PHE A 94 2.36 -2.74 -15.60
C PHE A 94 2.27 -2.62 -14.07
N MET A 95 1.36 -3.37 -13.44
CA MET A 95 1.32 -3.44 -11.97
C MET A 95 2.65 -3.93 -11.42
N THR A 96 3.00 -3.43 -10.24
CA THR A 96 4.10 -4.00 -9.47
C THR A 96 3.65 -5.34 -8.88
N ARG A 97 4.38 -6.39 -9.28
CA ARG A 97 4.25 -7.75 -8.76
C ARG A 97 5.12 -7.87 -7.50
N ASP A 98 4.77 -8.78 -6.59
CA ASP A 98 5.43 -8.96 -5.29
C ASP A 98 5.20 -7.82 -4.28
N VAL A 99 3.95 -7.78 -3.84
CA VAL A 99 3.47 -6.91 -2.76
C VAL A 99 3.93 -7.42 -1.40
N ILE A 100 4.62 -6.57 -0.65
CA ILE A 100 4.90 -6.86 0.76
C ILE A 100 3.63 -6.56 1.55
N THR A 101 3.20 -7.51 2.39
CA THR A 101 2.05 -7.35 3.28
C THR A 101 2.47 -7.55 4.72
N VAL A 102 1.77 -6.89 5.64
CA VAL A 102 1.95 -7.07 7.08
C VAL A 102 0.59 -7.24 7.75
N LYS A 103 0.57 -7.92 8.90
CA LYS A 103 -0.67 -8.32 9.54
C LYS A 103 -1.27 -7.13 10.33
N PRO A 104 -2.60 -7.08 10.51
CA PRO A 104 -3.24 -6.02 11.28
C PRO A 104 -2.75 -5.92 12.74
N ASN A 105 -2.32 -7.02 13.33
CA ASN A 105 -1.79 -7.05 14.70
C ASN A 105 -0.28 -6.75 14.78
N THR A 106 0.38 -6.49 13.65
CA THR A 106 1.78 -6.04 13.63
C THR A 106 1.88 -4.67 14.29
N GLU A 107 2.94 -4.45 15.05
CA GLU A 107 3.21 -3.14 15.64
C GLU A 107 3.46 -2.10 14.55
N LEU A 108 2.90 -0.91 14.71
CA LEU A 108 3.00 0.16 13.73
C LEU A 108 4.47 0.59 13.53
N SER A 109 5.27 0.63 14.60
CA SER A 109 6.71 0.91 14.57
C SER A 109 7.47 -0.04 13.64
N PHE A 110 7.29 -1.34 13.81
CA PHE A 110 7.93 -2.38 12.99
C PHE A 110 7.53 -2.26 11.52
N ALA A 111 6.26 -1.97 11.28
CA ALA A 111 5.77 -1.83 9.92
C ALA A 111 6.26 -0.54 9.24
N VAL A 112 6.44 0.56 9.98
CA VAL A 112 7.10 1.78 9.46
C VAL A 112 8.56 1.53 9.11
N GLU A 113 9.31 0.81 9.96
CA GLU A 113 10.70 0.43 9.68
C GLU A 113 10.81 -0.38 8.38
N ARG A 114 9.90 -1.34 8.18
CA ARG A 114 9.77 -2.10 6.94
C ARG A 114 9.47 -1.19 5.74
N CYS A 115 8.64 -0.14 5.92
CA CYS A 115 8.24 0.80 4.86
C CYS A 115 9.44 1.59 4.36
N CYS A 116 10.22 2.14 5.28
CA CYS A 116 11.37 2.97 4.97
C CYS A 116 12.47 2.21 4.23
N ARG A 117 12.52 0.87 4.38
CA ARG A 117 13.48 0.01 3.70
C ARG A 117 13.00 -0.53 2.35
N SER A 118 11.73 -0.33 1.99
CA SER A 118 11.19 -0.78 0.71
C SER A 118 11.04 0.38 -0.28
N GLU A 119 11.30 0.13 -1.56
CA GLU A 119 10.94 1.08 -2.63
C GLU A 119 9.41 1.22 -2.80
N LEU A 120 8.65 0.31 -2.19
CA LEU A 120 7.19 0.34 -2.14
C LEU A 120 6.75 1.20 -0.95
N THR A 121 6.16 2.36 -1.23
CA THR A 121 5.66 3.30 -0.21
C THR A 121 4.32 2.85 0.40
N VAL A 122 3.79 1.69 0.00
CA VAL A 122 2.51 1.16 0.44
C VAL A 122 2.68 -0.29 0.87
N PHE A 123 2.43 -0.55 2.16
CA PHE A 123 1.91 -1.85 2.55
C PHE A 123 0.41 -1.85 2.30
N PRO A 124 -0.11 -2.75 1.45
CA PRO A 124 -1.50 -3.13 1.50
C PRO A 124 -1.76 -3.68 2.89
N TRP A 125 -2.25 -2.85 3.81
CA TRP A 125 -2.68 -3.29 5.13
C TRP A 125 -3.97 -4.11 4.96
N LEU A 126 -3.81 -5.34 4.49
CA LEU A 126 -4.92 -6.22 4.20
C LEU A 126 -5.28 -7.02 5.45
N MET A 127 -6.40 -6.66 6.08
CA MET A 127 -7.39 -7.72 6.36
C MET A 127 -7.86 -8.26 5.00
N LYS A 128 -8.31 -9.52 4.94
CA LYS A 128 -9.19 -9.98 3.85
C LYS A 128 -10.18 -8.84 3.58
N PRO A 129 -10.08 -8.13 2.44
CA PRO A 129 -10.91 -6.97 2.25
C PRO A 129 -12.35 -7.47 2.30
N ILE A 130 -13.25 -6.71 2.93
CA ILE A 130 -14.63 -6.77 2.50
C ILE A 130 -14.58 -6.12 1.11
N ILE A 131 -14.24 -6.93 0.11
CA ILE A 131 -14.05 -6.51 -1.27
C ILE A 131 -15.42 -6.10 -1.75
N SER A 132 -15.72 -4.80 -1.71
CA SER A 132 -16.73 -4.28 -2.62
C SER A 132 -16.05 -4.19 -3.97
N ALA A 133 -16.27 -5.21 -4.81
CA ALA A 133 -15.98 -5.07 -6.23
C ALA A 133 -16.79 -3.88 -6.72
N VAL A 134 -16.12 -2.83 -7.19
CA VAL A 134 -16.79 -1.81 -7.97
C VAL A 134 -16.94 -2.44 -9.35
N SER A 135 -18.17 -2.87 -9.64
CA SER A 135 -18.60 -3.29 -10.97
C SER A 135 -18.66 -2.11 -11.92
#